data_AF-A0A0F2PVE3-F1
#
_entry.id   AF-A0A0F2PVE3-F1
#
_cell.length_a   1.000
_cell.length_b   1.000
_cell.length_c   1.000
_cell.angle_alpha   90.00
_cell.angle_beta   90.00
_cell.angle_gamma   90.00
#
_symmetry.space_group_name_H-M   'P 1'
#
loop_
_entity.id
_entity.type
_entity.pdbx_description
1 polymer ?
#
loop_
_entity_poly.entity_id
_entity_poly.type
_entity_poly.pdbx_seq_one_letter_code
_entity_poly.pdbx_strand_id
1 'polypeptide(L)'
;MDNRLRKIRRARDVTQEELAGAVYATRQTIIAIEKGRVKRPSDELMVAIAKYFGMKVEEIFLPLLYNMYYKKLPGGEVNRYEQKG
;
A
#
# COMPACT_ATOMS: atom_id res chain seq x y z
N MET A 1 -7.35 5.28 -3.88
CA MET A 1 -7.13 4.03 -3.12
C MET A 1 -6.35 4.42 -1.86
N ASP A 2 -6.69 3.88 -0.70
CA ASP A 2 -5.89 4.10 0.51
C ASP A 2 -4.71 3.12 0.51
N ASN A 3 -3.55 3.50 1.06
CA ASN A 3 -2.36 2.66 1.01
C ASN A 3 -1.46 2.85 2.24
N ARG A 4 -0.74 1.79 2.58
CA ARG A 4 0.19 1.73 3.70
C ARG A 4 1.65 1.87 3.26
N LEU A 5 1.90 2.18 1.99
CA LEU A 5 3.22 2.12 1.37
C LEU A 5 4.26 2.95 2.13
N ARG A 6 3.93 4.20 2.51
CA ARG A 6 4.84 5.07 3.26
C ARG A 6 5.25 4.48 4.61
N LYS A 7 4.30 3.87 5.33
CA LYS A 7 4.54 3.25 6.65
C LYS A 7 5.44 2.02 6.49
N ILE A 8 5.10 1.15 5.53
CA ILE A 8 5.82 -0.08 5.20
C ILE A 8 7.26 0.21 4.79
N ARG A 9 7.45 1.20 3.91
CA ARG A 9 8.76 1.61 3.40
C ARG A 9 9.65 2.15 4.52
N ARG A 10 9.12 3.06 5.34
CA ARG A 10 9.85 3.64 6.49
C ARG A 10 10.21 2.61 7.55
N ALA A 11 9.35 1.61 7.78
CA ALA A 11 9.62 0.54 8.75
C ALA A 11 10.75 -0.41 8.31
N ARG A 12 11.16 -0.35 7.04
CA ARG A 12 12.26 -1.14 6.46
C ARG A 12 13.45 -0.26 6.05
N ASP A 13 13.48 1.00 6.48
CA ASP A 13 14.52 1.99 6.14
C ASP A 13 14.78 2.18 4.64
N VAL A 14 13.78 1.88 3.80
CA VAL A 14 13.88 2.04 2.35
C VAL A 14 13.58 3.49 1.98
N THR A 15 14.35 4.11 1.11
CA THR A 15 14.09 5.46 0.57
C THR A 15 13.11 5.39 -0.61
N GLN A 16 12.50 6.53 -0.97
CA GLN A 16 11.62 6.58 -2.15
C GLN A 16 12.38 6.31 -3.45
N GLU A 17 13.65 6.73 -3.52
CA GLU A 17 14.51 6.53 -4.69
C GLU A 17 14.87 5.06 -4.87
N GLU A 18 15.27 4.38 -3.78
CA GLU A 18 15.58 2.94 -3.81
C GLU A 18 14.37 2.11 -4.23
N LEU A 19 13.20 2.39 -3.64
CA LEU A 19 11.98 1.69 -4.03
C LEU A 19 11.65 1.94 -5.51
N ALA A 20 11.73 3.20 -5.95
CA ALA A 20 11.45 3.57 -7.33
C ALA A 20 12.35 2.83 -8.33
N GLY A 21 13.67 2.77 -8.05
CA GLY A 21 14.63 2.02 -8.87
C GLY A 21 14.33 0.52 -8.89
N ALA A 22 13.96 -0.06 -7.75
CA ALA A 22 13.68 -1.50 -7.65
C ALA A 22 12.40 -1.95 -8.38
N VAL A 23 11.42 -1.05 -8.54
CA VAL A 23 10.14 -1.36 -9.20
C VAL A 23 9.97 -0.68 -10.56
N TYR A 24 11.07 -0.19 -11.16
CA TYR A 24 11.09 0.49 -12.45
C TYR A 24 10.08 1.64 -12.55
N ALA A 25 9.95 2.41 -11.47
CA ALA A 25 9.10 3.59 -11.39
C ALA A 25 9.94 4.85 -11.18
N THR A 26 9.33 6.02 -11.38
CA THR A 26 9.96 7.28 -10.95
C THR A 26 9.75 7.50 -9.45
N ARG A 27 10.66 8.22 -8.80
CA ARG A 27 10.45 8.67 -7.42
C ARG A 27 9.15 9.47 -7.25
N GLN A 28 8.77 10.25 -8.26
CA GLN A 28 7.52 11.02 -8.29
C GLN A 28 6.29 10.10 -8.28
N THR A 29 6.36 8.95 -8.97
CA THR A 29 5.32 7.91 -8.92
C THR A 29 5.15 7.41 -7.49
N ILE A 30 6.25 7.05 -6.80
CA ILE A 30 6.21 6.60 -5.41
C ILE A 30 5.61 7.69 -4.49
N ILE A 31 6.03 8.95 -4.64
CA ILE A 31 5.47 10.08 -3.88
C ILE A 31 3.96 10.23 -4.12
N ALA A 32 3.52 10.13 -5.37
CA ALA A 32 2.10 10.29 -5.71
C ALA A 32 1.25 9.17 -5.10
N ILE A 33 1.77 7.94 -5.08
CA ILE A 33 1.14 6.79 -4.43
C ILE A 33 1.06 7.03 -2.92
N GLU A 34 2.17 7.34 -2.25
CA GLU A 34 2.21 7.58 -0.80
C GLU A 34 1.27 8.71 -0.34
N LYS A 35 1.05 9.72 -1.18
CA LYS A 35 0.12 10.84 -0.91
C LYS A 35 -1.32 10.55 -1.31
N GLY A 36 -1.62 9.37 -1.86
CA GLY A 36 -2.95 9.00 -2.35
C GLY A 36 -3.42 9.85 -3.54
N ARG A 37 -2.49 10.50 -4.27
CA ARG A 37 -2.79 11.34 -5.44
C ARG A 37 -3.11 10.52 -6.69
N VAL A 38 -2.69 9.26 -6.70
CA VAL A 38 -3.07 8.30 -7.74
C VAL A 38 -4.34 7.58 -7.29
N LYS A 39 -5.39 7.59 -8.12
CA LYS A 39 -6.63 6.85 -7.82
C LYS A 39 -6.37 5.36 -7.65
N ARG A 40 -5.56 4.78 -8.54
CA ARG A 40 -5.09 3.39 -8.55
C ARG A 40 -3.77 3.30 -9.33
N PRO A 41 -2.67 2.76 -8.77
CA PRO A 41 -1.49 2.42 -9.57
C PRO A 41 -1.81 1.30 -10.57
N SER A 42 -0.92 1.03 -11.54
CA SER A 42 -1.09 -0.14 -12.41
C SER A 42 -0.97 -1.44 -11.61
N ASP A 43 -1.61 -2.51 -12.09
CA ASP A 43 -1.53 -3.84 -11.46
C ASP A 43 -0.08 -4.34 -11.39
N GLU A 44 0.69 -4.13 -12.46
CA GLU A 44 2.11 -4.48 -12.53
C GLU A 44 2.92 -3.78 -11.44
N LEU A 45 2.71 -2.47 -11.23
CA LEU A 45 3.42 -1.70 -10.21
C LEU A 45 3.01 -2.15 -8.80
N MET A 46 1.73 -2.43 -8.58
CA MET A 46 1.24 -2.96 -7.30
C MET A 46 1.87 -4.32 -6.98
N VAL A 47 1.94 -5.22 -7.96
CA VAL A 47 2.59 -6.53 -7.82
C VAL A 47 4.09 -6.40 -7.61
N ALA A 48 4.77 -5.51 -8.34
CA ALA A 48 6.20 -5.27 -8.17
C ALA A 48 6.54 -4.77 -6.75
N ILE A 49 5.77 -3.80 -6.25
CA ILE A 49 5.91 -3.28 -4.88
C ILE A 49 5.63 -4.38 -3.84
N ALA A 50 4.60 -5.20 -4.06
CA ALA A 50 4.26 -6.32 -3.18
C ALA A 50 5.40 -7.34 -3.10
N LYS A 51 5.96 -7.72 -4.26
CA LYS A 51 7.13 -8.62 -4.36
C LYS A 51 8.36 -8.03 -3.67
N TYR A 52 8.64 -6.74 -3.89
CA TYR A 52 9.78 -6.06 -3.26
C TYR A 52 9.75 -6.15 -1.74
N PHE A 53 8.56 -6.03 -1.13
CA PHE A 53 8.41 -6.12 0.33
C PHE A 53 8.11 -7.53 0.85
N GLY A 54 7.94 -8.53 -0.02
CA GLY A 54 7.53 -9.88 0.36
C GLY A 54 6.14 -9.92 1.00
N MET A 55 5.22 -9.06 0.54
CA MET A 55 3.87 -8.91 1.10
C MET A 55 2.82 -9.17 0.02
N LYS A 56 1.57 -9.39 0.43
CA LYS A 56 0.43 -9.41 -0.48
C LYS A 56 0.05 -7.99 -0.87
N VAL A 57 -0.54 -7.84 -2.06
CA VAL A 57 -0.96 -6.54 -2.60
C VAL A 57 -1.96 -5.85 -1.66
N GLU A 58 -2.89 -6.62 -1.08
CA GLU A 58 -3.95 -6.14 -0.20
C GLU A 58 -3.44 -5.65 1.16
N GLU A 59 -2.26 -6.11 1.58
CA GLU A 59 -1.60 -5.63 2.81
C GLU A 59 -0.99 -4.24 2.63
N ILE A 60 -0.67 -3.87 1.38
CA ILE A 60 -0.08 -2.58 1.00
C ILE A 60 -1.14 -1.60 0.51
N PHE A 61 -2.06 -2.06 -0.34
CA PHE A 61 -3.05 -1.24 -1.03
C PHE A 61 -4.45 -1.68 -0.62
N LEU A 62 -5.17 -0.82 0.11
CA LEU A 62 -6.50 -1.14 0.61
C LEU A 62 -7.55 -0.91 -0.49
N PRO A 63 -8.37 -1.93 -0.84
CA PRO A 63 -9.43 -1.79 -1.84
C PRO A 63 -10.39 -0.66 -1.50
N LEU A 64 -10.94 0.01 -2.51
CA LEU A 64 -11.92 1.09 -2.29
C LEU A 64 -13.17 0.61 -1.56
N LEU A 65 -13.59 -0.64 -1.83
CA LEU A 65 -14.69 -1.29 -1.12
C LEU A 65 -14.41 -1.36 0.39
N TYR A 66 -13.17 -1.64 0.79
CA TYR A 66 -12.78 -1.64 2.20
C TYR A 66 -13.10 -0.29 2.86
N ASN A 67 -12.72 0.82 2.23
CA ASN A 67 -13.05 2.13 2.78
C ASN A 67 -14.57 2.42 2.81
N MET A 68 -15.30 2.00 1.79
CA MET A 68 -16.75 2.25 1.70
C MET A 68 -17.53 1.49 2.78
N TYR A 69 -17.18 0.23 3.04
CA TYR A 69 -17.88 -0.61 4.02
C TYR A 69 -17.41 -0.36 5.46
N TYR A 70 -16.09 -0.18 5.70
CA TYR A 70 -15.56 -0.13 7.07
C TYR A 70 -15.48 1.29 7.67
N LYS A 71 -15.41 2.37 6.88
CA LYS A 71 -15.40 3.75 7.43
C LYS A 71 -16.78 4.31 7.77
N LYS A 72 -17.87 3.62 7.39
CA LYS A 72 -19.27 4.05 7.66
C LYS A 72 -19.93 3.31 8.82
N LEU A 73 -19.28 2.32 9.43
CA LEU A 73 -19.83 1.59 10.57
C LEU A 73 -19.51 2.33 11.88
N PRO A 74 -20.51 2.56 12.77
CA PRO A 74 -20.25 3.06 14.11
C PRO A 74 -19.45 2.00 14.90
N GLY A 75 -18.25 2.35 15.35
CA GLY A 75 -17.37 1.47 16.14
C GLY A 75 -16.25 0.79 15.34
N GLY A 76 -15.62 1.49 14.38
CA GLY A 76 -14.56 0.98 13.49
C GLY A 76 -13.28 0.48 14.19
N GLU A 77 -13.37 -0.62 14.91
CA GLU A 77 -12.25 -1.49 15.25
C GLU A 77 -12.16 -2.60 14.21
N VAL A 78 -11.03 -2.63 13.51
CA VAL A 78 -10.70 -3.64 12.50
C VAL A 78 -10.37 -4.97 13.19
N ASN A 79 -11.25 -5.96 13.08
CA ASN A 79 -11.06 -7.30 13.64
C ASN A 79 -10.15 -8.18 12.75
N ARG A 80 -9.10 -8.74 13.37
CA ARG A 80 -8.73 -10.18 13.39
C ARG A 80 -8.10 -10.92 12.20
N TYR A 81 -7.37 -10.29 11.29
CA TYR A 81 -6.52 -11.07 10.36
C TYR A 81 -5.15 -11.52 10.94
N GLU A 82 -4.86 -11.25 12.22
CA GLU A 82 -3.62 -11.67 12.91
C GLU A 82 -3.78 -12.85 13.89
N GLN A 83 -4.90 -13.56 13.89
CA GLN A 83 -5.06 -14.77 14.72
C GLN A 83 -5.40 -15.99 13.88
N LYS A 84 -4.36 -16.61 13.31
CA LYS A 84 -4.18 -18.01 12.88
C LYS A 84 -2.90 -18.02 12.04
N GLY A 85 -1.79 -18.64 12.45
CA GLY A 85 -1.70 -19.94 13.11
C GLY A 85 -2.02 -21.00 12.08
#